data_AF-A0A4Q6BL87-F1
#
_entry.id   AF-A0A4Q6BL87-F1
#
_cell.length_a   1.000
_cell.length_b   1.000
_cell.length_c   1.000
_cell.angle_alpha   90.00
_cell.angle_beta   90.00
_cell.angle_gamma   90.00
#
_symmetry.space_group_name_H-M   'P 1'
#
loop_
_entity.id
_entity.type
_entity.pdbx_description
1 polymer ?
#
loop_
_entity_poly.entity_id
_entity_poly.type
_entity_poly.pdbx_seq_one_letter_code
_entity_poly.pdbx_strand_id
1 'polypeptide(L)'
;MLPRRAVSAKILRLYKFIFLTLRVSLIRFFKPSTLGKSQSRLKPGRFMKVKVNVGCSNRRDPVDLEKQKIEYALARQVDYISEISLIPEKKAELLDFISRLDHQKTKFCTVPLYDSVLTSTDIFEVLKSQYKKGIRAFTLHLTPQKLIQAAIREKFVINSRAGNFLNDLAKQNRENPHFEVFP
;
A
#
# COMPACT_ATOMS: atom_id res chain seq x y z
N MET A 1 2.15 48.37 5.92
CA MET A 1 2.09 47.63 4.63
C MET A 1 3.43 46.94 4.41
N LEU A 2 3.50 45.62 4.61
CA LEU A 2 4.72 44.82 4.39
C LEU A 2 4.62 44.06 3.05
N PRO A 3 5.71 43.94 2.29
CA PRO A 3 5.67 43.41 0.94
C PRO A 3 5.54 41.88 0.94
N ARG A 4 4.67 41.38 0.05
CA ARG A 4 4.49 39.96 -0.26
C ARG A 4 5.81 39.40 -0.80
N ARG A 5 6.49 38.55 -0.03
CA ARG A 5 7.67 37.81 -0.50
C ARG A 5 7.27 36.83 -1.59
N ALA A 6 8.02 36.90 -2.70
CA ALA A 6 7.99 35.97 -3.81
C ALA A 6 8.18 34.53 -3.32
N VAL A 7 7.13 33.73 -3.39
CA VAL A 7 7.22 32.28 -3.28
C VAL A 7 8.01 31.80 -4.49
N SER A 8 9.24 31.35 -4.26
CA SER A 8 10.15 30.86 -5.29
C SER A 8 9.45 29.84 -6.19
N ALA A 9 9.52 30.04 -7.51
CA ALA A 9 8.96 29.14 -8.52
C ALA A 9 9.46 27.68 -8.39
N LYS A 10 10.58 27.44 -7.68
CA LYS A 10 11.06 26.10 -7.30
C LYS A 10 10.15 25.40 -6.29
N ILE A 11 9.60 26.13 -5.32
CA ILE A 11 8.66 25.59 -4.33
C ILE A 11 7.35 25.21 -5.02
N LEU A 12 6.82 26.07 -5.89
CA LEU A 12 5.58 25.78 -6.62
C LEU A 12 5.71 24.59 -7.59
N ARG A 13 6.89 24.39 -8.19
CA ARG A 13 7.21 23.19 -8.99
C ARG A 13 7.31 21.92 -8.14
N LEU A 14 7.87 22.00 -6.93
CA LEU A 14 7.92 20.88 -5.99
C LEU A 14 6.50 20.48 -5.52
N TYR A 15 5.63 21.46 -5.24
CA TYR A 15 4.23 21.21 -4.88
C TYR A 15 3.43 20.57 -6.03
N LYS A 16 3.63 21.00 -7.28
CA LYS A 16 3.01 20.36 -8.46
C LYS A 16 3.53 18.93 -8.69
N PHE A 17 4.81 18.66 -8.42
CA PHE A 17 5.41 17.34 -8.60
C PHE A 17 4.98 16.34 -7.51
N ILE A 18 4.85 16.81 -6.26
CA ILE A 18 4.32 16.02 -5.14
C ILE A 18 2.84 15.67 -5.36
N PHE A 19 2.02 16.61 -5.86
CA PHE A 19 0.62 16.32 -6.17
C PHE A 19 0.43 15.36 -7.35
N LEU A 20 1.36 15.35 -8.32
CA LEU A 20 1.29 14.45 -9.47
C LEU A 20 1.72 13.00 -9.16
N THR A 21 2.48 12.79 -8.07
CA THR A 21 2.99 11.46 -7.66
C THR A 21 2.19 10.79 -6.55
N LEU A 22 1.33 11.53 -5.85
CA LEU A 22 0.37 10.99 -4.88
C LEU A 22 -0.85 10.40 -5.61
N ARG A 23 -0.76 9.15 -6.06
CA ARG A 23 -1.97 8.35 -6.37
C ARG A 23 -2.71 8.07 -5.06
N VAL A 24 -3.65 8.95 -4.71
CA VAL A 24 -4.62 8.70 -3.63
C VAL A 24 -5.57 7.62 -4.12
N SER A 25 -5.34 6.37 -3.70
CA SER A 25 -6.29 5.28 -3.91
C SER A 25 -7.37 5.38 -2.82
N LEU A 26 -8.51 5.96 -3.17
CA LEU A 26 -9.70 6.01 -2.30
C LEU A 26 -10.32 4.61 -2.22
N ILE A 27 -10.04 3.86 -1.15
CA ILE A 27 -10.65 2.52 -0.94
C ILE A 27 -11.94 2.72 -0.13
N ARG A 28 -13.09 2.59 -0.79
CA ARG A 28 -14.41 2.53 -0.13
C ARG A 28 -14.67 1.11 0.36
N PHE A 29 -14.74 0.91 1.68
CA PHE A 29 -15.24 -0.34 2.26
C PHE A 29 -16.76 -0.28 2.36
N PHE A 30 -17.48 -0.94 1.45
CA PHE A 30 -18.90 -1.24 1.60
C PHE A 30 -19.06 -2.60 2.28
N LYS A 31 -19.74 -2.63 3.44
CA LYS A 31 -20.35 -3.87 3.93
C LYS A 31 -21.66 -4.06 3.17
N PRO A 32 -21.97 -5.26 2.65
CA PRO A 32 -23.31 -5.54 2.16
C PRO A 32 -24.22 -5.69 3.38
N SER A 33 -25.12 -4.73 3.59
CA SER A 33 -26.26 -4.91 4.49
C SER A 33 -27.39 -5.54 3.71
N THR A 34 -27.95 -6.59 4.27
CA THR A 34 -29.12 -7.34 3.83
C THR A 34 -30.27 -6.43 3.38
N LEU A 35 -30.93 -6.85 2.30
CA LEU A 35 -32.12 -6.23 1.72
C LEU A 35 -33.21 -6.03 2.77
N GLY A 36 -33.47 -4.76 3.08
CA GLY A 36 -34.65 -4.31 3.82
C GLY A 36 -34.94 -2.88 3.40
N LYS A 37 -36.05 -2.68 2.68
CA LYS A 37 -36.53 -1.36 2.25
C LYS A 37 -36.72 -0.46 3.47
N SER A 38 -35.81 0.48 3.66
CA SER A 38 -36.00 1.64 4.52
C SER A 38 -35.13 2.76 3.98
N GLN A 39 -35.75 3.89 3.66
CA GLN A 39 -35.06 5.14 3.38
C GLN A 39 -34.23 5.52 4.61
N SER A 40 -32.99 5.03 4.69
CA SER A 40 -32.12 5.32 5.81
C SER A 40 -31.34 6.60 5.52
N ARG A 41 -31.70 7.65 6.23
CA ARG A 41 -30.83 8.81 6.50
C ARG A 41 -29.40 8.32 6.74
N LEU A 42 -28.43 8.87 5.99
CA LEU A 42 -27.01 8.63 6.22
C LEU A 42 -26.72 8.85 7.71
N LYS A 43 -26.31 7.80 8.43
CA LYS A 43 -25.94 7.91 9.84
C LYS A 43 -24.81 8.96 9.96
N PRO A 44 -24.96 10.01 10.79
CA PRO A 44 -23.84 10.88 11.09
C PRO A 44 -22.79 10.05 11.84
N GLY A 45 -21.53 10.04 11.37
CA GLY A 45 -20.42 9.52 12.20
C GLY A 45 -19.39 8.60 11.56
N ARG A 46 -19.36 8.36 10.23
CA ARG A 46 -18.17 7.76 9.60
C ARG A 46 -17.35 8.81 8.88
N PHE A 47 -16.33 9.31 9.57
CA PHE A 47 -15.28 10.12 8.93
C PHE A 47 -14.57 9.28 7.87
N MET A 48 -14.37 9.87 6.69
CA MET A 48 -13.64 9.25 5.60
C MET A 48 -12.17 9.05 6.01
N LYS A 49 -11.66 7.84 5.81
CA LYS A 49 -10.26 7.48 6.09
C LYS A 49 -9.39 7.68 4.86
N VAL A 50 -8.19 8.24 5.03
CA VAL A 50 -7.24 8.52 3.95
C VAL A 50 -6.04 7.58 4.04
N LYS A 51 -5.67 7.00 2.89
CA LYS A 51 -4.46 6.19 2.73
C LYS A 51 -3.53 6.80 1.71
N VAL A 52 -2.25 6.93 2.07
CA VAL A 52 -1.16 7.32 1.17
C VAL A 52 -0.33 6.10 0.84
N ASN A 53 0.08 5.94 -0.42
CA ASN A 53 1.04 4.91 -0.82
C ASN A 53 2.42 5.55 -0.98
N VAL A 54 3.45 4.89 -0.45
CA VAL A 54 4.87 5.22 -0.60
C VAL A 54 5.63 3.98 -1.04
N GLY A 55 6.74 4.15 -1.74
CA GLY A 55 7.62 3.05 -2.07
C GLY A 55 8.34 3.20 -3.40
N CYS A 56 9.49 2.55 -3.49
CA CYS A 56 10.36 2.57 -4.65
C CYS A 56 9.99 1.45 -5.62
N SER A 57 9.74 1.80 -6.88
CA SER A 57 9.54 0.82 -7.97
C SER A 57 10.68 0.81 -8.99
N ASN A 58 11.60 1.77 -8.90
CA ASN A 58 12.78 1.88 -9.76
C ASN A 58 14.06 1.89 -8.89
N ARG A 59 15.11 1.18 -9.34
CA ARG A 59 16.41 1.16 -8.66
C ARG A 59 17.12 2.51 -8.67
N ARG A 60 16.78 3.43 -9.57
CA ARG A 60 17.37 4.78 -9.62
C ARG A 60 16.73 5.79 -8.66
N ASP A 61 15.51 5.55 -8.22
CA ASP A 61 14.80 6.53 -7.37
C ASP A 61 15.44 6.60 -5.97
N PRO A 62 15.83 7.78 -5.46
CA PRO A 62 16.40 7.87 -4.13
C PRO A 62 15.35 7.55 -3.05
N VAL A 63 15.73 6.73 -2.07
CA VAL A 63 14.84 6.33 -0.95
C VAL A 63 14.42 7.54 -0.11
N ASP A 64 15.26 8.56 -0.04
CA ASP A 64 14.99 9.78 0.73
C ASP A 64 13.73 10.53 0.27
N LEU A 65 13.36 10.44 -1.00
CA LEU A 65 12.10 11.03 -1.48
C LEU A 65 10.88 10.31 -0.88
N GLU A 66 10.96 8.99 -0.67
CA GLU A 66 9.89 8.24 -0.02
C GLU A 66 9.85 8.52 1.49
N LYS A 67 11.00 8.70 2.15
CA LYS A 67 11.06 9.16 3.55
C LYS A 67 10.38 10.52 3.72
N GLN A 68 10.68 11.48 2.85
CA GLN A 68 10.04 12.80 2.86
C GLN A 68 8.52 12.71 2.67
N LYS A 69 8.02 11.81 1.80
CA LYS A 69 6.57 11.57 1.63
C LYS A 69 5.94 11.03 2.91
N ILE A 70 6.61 10.12 3.62
CA ILE A 70 6.15 9.58 4.90
C ILE A 70 6.03 10.71 5.93
N GLU A 71 7.07 11.51 6.11
CA GLU A 71 7.07 12.63 7.06
C GLU A 71 5.96 13.65 6.73
N TYR A 72 5.82 13.98 5.45
CA TYR A 72 4.77 14.89 4.97
C TYR A 72 3.36 14.36 5.25
N ALA A 73 3.15 13.04 5.11
CA ALA A 73 1.89 12.38 5.39
C ALA A 73 1.61 12.30 6.91
N LEU A 74 2.62 11.99 7.72
CA LEU A 74 2.52 11.98 9.19
C LEU A 74 2.17 13.36 9.75
N ALA A 75 2.80 14.43 9.24
CA ALA A 75 2.48 15.80 9.63
C ALA A 75 1.01 16.20 9.38
N ARG A 76 0.34 15.50 8.46
CA ARG A 76 -1.08 15.67 8.12
C ARG A 76 -2.00 14.68 8.83
N GLN A 77 -1.46 13.81 9.69
CA GLN A 77 -2.21 12.80 10.44
C GLN A 77 -3.09 11.95 9.53
N VAL A 78 -2.55 11.52 8.38
CA VAL A 78 -3.27 10.57 7.52
C VAL A 78 -3.53 9.27 8.29
N ASP A 79 -4.62 8.57 7.98
CA ASP A 79 -4.98 7.38 8.75
C ASP A 79 -4.05 6.20 8.46
N TYR A 80 -3.60 6.07 7.20
CA TYR A 80 -2.79 4.95 6.74
C TYR A 80 -1.68 5.38 5.79
N ILE A 81 -0.49 4.79 5.95
CA ILE A 81 0.60 4.89 4.99
C ILE A 81 0.97 3.47 4.55
N SER A 82 0.81 3.16 3.26
CA SER A 82 1.15 1.87 2.70
C SER A 82 2.52 1.92 2.04
N GLU A 83 3.47 1.20 2.60
CA GLU A 83 4.75 0.91 1.97
C GLU A 83 4.52 -0.19 0.91
N ILE A 84 4.89 0.09 -0.35
CA ILE A 84 4.61 -0.75 -1.52
C ILE A 84 5.80 -0.87 -2.49
N SER A 85 7.03 -0.75 -1.97
CA SER A 85 8.26 -0.90 -2.75
C SER A 85 8.38 -2.30 -3.35
N LEU A 86 9.06 -2.37 -4.49
CA LEU A 86 9.38 -3.61 -5.21
C LEU A 86 10.89 -3.91 -5.23
N ILE A 87 11.70 -3.06 -4.60
CA ILE A 87 13.14 -3.20 -4.51
C ILE A 87 13.47 -3.57 -3.07
N PRO A 88 13.83 -4.84 -2.77
CA PRO A 88 13.95 -5.35 -1.41
C PRO A 88 14.87 -4.52 -0.50
N GLU A 89 16.04 -4.12 -1.01
CA GLU A 89 17.02 -3.32 -0.27
C GLU A 89 16.48 -1.95 0.13
N LYS A 90 15.70 -1.30 -0.76
CA LYS A 90 15.08 0.00 -0.49
C LYS A 90 13.90 -0.12 0.47
N LYS A 91 13.17 -1.22 0.37
CA LYS A 91 12.09 -1.52 1.31
C LYS A 91 12.63 -1.73 2.71
N ALA A 92 13.70 -2.50 2.86
CA ALA A 92 14.36 -2.69 4.15
C ALA A 92 14.74 -1.35 4.79
N GLU A 93 15.37 -0.46 4.00
CA GLU A 93 15.72 0.89 4.45
C GLU A 93 14.49 1.72 4.88
N LEU A 94 13.38 1.67 4.14
CA LEU A 94 12.14 2.36 4.51
C LEU A 94 11.49 1.77 5.76
N LEU A 95 11.50 0.45 5.92
CA LEU A 95 10.97 -0.21 7.11
C LEU A 95 11.80 0.12 8.36
N ASP A 96 13.12 0.23 8.22
CA ASP A 96 14.02 0.68 9.28
C ASP A 96 13.82 2.16 9.64
N PHE A 97 13.49 2.99 8.65
CA PHE A 97 13.06 4.36 8.90
C PHE A 97 11.73 4.37 9.68
N ILE A 98 10.70 3.65 9.20
CA ILE A 98 9.38 3.55 9.83
C ILE A 98 9.47 3.10 11.29
N SER A 99 10.31 2.09 11.60
CA SER A 99 10.45 1.56 12.96
C SER A 99 10.99 2.57 13.97
N ARG A 100 11.57 3.68 13.51
CA ARG A 100 12.10 4.76 14.35
C ARG A 100 11.14 5.96 14.49
N LEU A 101 10.01 5.95 13.80
CA LEU A 101 9.05 7.05 13.82
C LEU A 101 8.08 6.90 14.98
N ASP A 102 7.72 8.03 15.62
CA ASP A 102 6.56 8.08 16.49
C ASP A 102 5.30 8.33 15.66
N HIS A 103 4.38 7.37 15.66
CA HIS A 103 3.25 7.36 14.73
C HIS A 103 1.93 6.86 15.35
N GLN A 104 1.63 7.22 16.60
CA GLN A 104 0.49 6.65 17.35
C GLN A 104 -0.88 6.71 16.64
N LYS A 105 -1.12 7.74 15.81
CA LYS A 105 -2.40 7.92 15.09
C LYS A 105 -2.41 7.32 13.67
N THR A 106 -1.24 7.16 13.05
CA THR A 106 -1.10 6.70 11.66
C THR A 106 -0.72 5.23 11.64
N LYS A 107 -1.42 4.41 10.86
CA LYS A 107 -1.09 2.98 10.71
C LYS A 107 -0.25 2.75 9.47
N PHE A 108 0.93 2.16 9.65
CA PHE A 108 1.73 1.69 8.53
C PHE A 108 1.21 0.34 8.05
N CYS A 109 1.14 0.21 6.72
CA CYS A 109 0.65 -0.95 6.01
C CYS A 109 1.67 -1.46 5.00
N THR A 110 1.59 -2.74 4.66
CA THR A 110 2.39 -3.35 3.58
C THR A 110 1.57 -4.37 2.78
N VAL A 111 2.16 -4.86 1.70
CA VAL A 111 1.71 -6.04 0.95
C VAL A 111 2.79 -7.14 1.09
N PRO A 112 2.65 -8.06 2.06
CA PRO A 112 3.65 -9.10 2.34
C PRO A 112 3.97 -10.01 1.15
N LEU A 113 2.98 -10.25 0.27
CA LEU A 113 3.15 -11.07 -0.93
C LEU A 113 4.35 -10.64 -1.79
N TYR A 114 4.59 -9.32 -1.91
CA TYR A 114 5.66 -8.82 -2.78
C TYR A 114 7.01 -9.36 -2.32
N ASP A 115 7.29 -9.27 -1.02
CA ASP A 115 8.57 -9.71 -0.49
C ASP A 115 8.67 -11.22 -0.56
N SER A 116 7.62 -11.93 -0.14
CA SER A 116 7.60 -13.40 -0.17
C SER A 116 7.92 -13.95 -1.56
N VAL A 117 7.36 -13.34 -2.62
CA VAL A 117 7.64 -13.76 -3.99
C VAL A 117 9.00 -13.26 -4.51
N LEU A 118 9.37 -11.99 -4.25
CA LEU A 118 10.61 -11.41 -4.77
C LEU A 118 11.87 -11.99 -4.10
N THR A 119 11.79 -12.37 -2.84
CA THR A 119 12.91 -12.90 -2.05
C THR A 119 12.78 -14.39 -1.77
N SER A 120 11.74 -15.05 -2.32
CA SER A 120 11.42 -16.47 -2.05
C SER A 120 11.39 -16.80 -0.56
N THR A 121 10.94 -15.85 0.26
CA THR A 121 10.90 -15.98 1.71
C THR A 121 9.52 -16.43 2.14
N ASP A 122 9.49 -17.29 3.16
CA ASP A 122 8.23 -17.72 3.78
C ASP A 122 7.38 -16.51 4.21
N ILE A 123 6.08 -16.60 3.94
CA ILE A 123 5.14 -15.50 4.13
C ILE A 123 4.96 -15.14 5.62
N PHE A 124 5.03 -16.11 6.54
CA PHE A 124 4.98 -15.83 7.97
C PHE A 124 6.25 -15.13 8.44
N GLU A 125 7.41 -15.51 7.94
CA GLU A 125 8.66 -14.81 8.27
C GLU A 125 8.65 -13.36 7.76
N VAL A 126 8.11 -13.11 6.56
CA VAL A 126 7.87 -11.75 6.06
C VAL A 126 6.93 -10.98 7.00
N LEU A 127 5.78 -11.57 7.36
CA LEU A 127 4.80 -10.95 8.25
C LEU A 127 5.40 -10.60 9.62
N LYS A 128 6.12 -11.54 10.25
CA LYS A 128 6.80 -11.35 11.54
C LYS A 128 7.85 -10.25 11.45
N SER A 129 8.68 -10.27 10.41
CA SER A 129 9.72 -9.26 10.19
C SER A 129 9.11 -7.87 10.05
N GLN A 130 8.10 -7.70 9.20
CA GLN A 130 7.43 -6.41 9.00
C GLN A 130 6.68 -5.95 10.26
N TYR A 131 6.06 -6.85 11.01
CA TYR A 131 5.41 -6.51 12.28
C TYR A 131 6.39 -5.92 13.30
N LYS A 132 7.59 -6.52 13.42
CA LYS A 132 8.69 -6.00 14.25
C LYS A 132 9.14 -4.60 13.83
N LYS A 133 8.98 -4.24 12.56
CA LYS A 133 9.29 -2.91 12.00
C LYS A 133 8.18 -1.87 12.17
N GLY A 134 7.12 -2.17 12.93
CA GLY A 134 6.06 -1.21 13.20
C GLY A 134 4.87 -1.29 12.24
N ILE A 135 4.84 -2.26 11.31
CA ILE A 135 3.67 -2.49 10.46
C ILE A 135 2.50 -3.02 11.29
N ARG A 136 1.30 -2.45 11.08
CA ARG A 136 0.09 -2.77 11.85
C ARG A 136 -1.09 -3.18 10.98
N ALA A 137 -0.95 -3.17 9.67
CA ALA A 137 -1.96 -3.66 8.75
C ALA A 137 -1.31 -4.31 7.53
N PHE A 138 -1.84 -5.47 7.12
CA PHE A 138 -1.35 -6.22 5.99
C PHE A 138 -2.43 -6.34 4.92
N THR A 139 -2.08 -6.10 3.67
CA THR A 139 -2.96 -6.42 2.53
C THR A 139 -2.69 -7.84 2.10
N LEU A 140 -3.53 -8.77 2.53
CA LEU A 140 -3.46 -10.18 2.15
C LEU A 140 -4.32 -10.41 0.91
N HIS A 141 -3.76 -11.08 -0.09
CA HIS A 141 -4.45 -11.46 -1.31
C HIS A 141 -4.70 -12.96 -1.25
N LEU A 142 -5.87 -13.37 -0.76
CA LEU A 142 -6.25 -14.76 -0.53
C LEU A 142 -6.98 -15.35 -1.74
N THR A 143 -6.38 -15.19 -2.92
CA THR A 143 -6.94 -15.73 -4.16
C THR A 143 -6.26 -17.06 -4.49
N PRO A 144 -6.98 -18.20 -4.49
CA PRO A 144 -6.38 -19.48 -4.78
C PRO A 144 -5.95 -19.58 -6.25
N GLN A 145 -4.90 -20.36 -6.52
CA GLN A 145 -4.30 -20.55 -7.83
C GLN A 145 -5.35 -20.93 -8.89
N LYS A 146 -6.26 -21.84 -8.57
CA LYS A 146 -7.32 -22.29 -9.49
C LYS A 146 -8.17 -21.15 -10.04
N LEU A 147 -8.42 -20.10 -9.23
CA LEU A 147 -9.21 -18.95 -9.67
C LEU A 147 -8.40 -18.04 -10.58
N ILE A 148 -7.10 -17.86 -10.31
CA ILE A 148 -6.19 -17.15 -11.19
C ILE A 148 -6.04 -17.87 -12.54
N GLN A 149 -5.89 -19.21 -12.52
CA GLN A 149 -5.85 -20.01 -13.75
C GLN A 149 -7.14 -19.90 -14.56
N ALA A 150 -8.31 -19.90 -13.91
CA ALA A 150 -9.57 -19.63 -14.58
C ALA A 150 -9.57 -18.24 -15.22
N ALA A 151 -9.10 -17.21 -14.49
CA ALA A 151 -9.02 -15.86 -15.03
C ALA A 151 -8.10 -15.74 -16.26
N ILE A 152 -6.98 -16.47 -16.27
CA ILE A 152 -6.06 -16.55 -17.42
C ILE A 152 -6.75 -17.21 -18.62
N ARG A 153 -7.43 -18.35 -18.42
CA ARG A 153 -8.14 -19.07 -19.49
C ARG A 153 -9.23 -18.22 -20.14
N GLU A 154 -9.99 -17.50 -19.32
CA GLU A 154 -11.06 -16.58 -19.76
C GLU A 154 -10.53 -15.23 -20.26
N LYS A 155 -9.20 -15.04 -20.33
CA LYS A 155 -8.53 -13.82 -20.81
C LYS A 155 -8.93 -12.55 -20.05
N PHE A 156 -9.24 -12.66 -18.75
CA PHE A 156 -9.47 -11.48 -17.92
C PHE A 156 -8.19 -10.67 -17.73
N VAL A 157 -8.34 -9.35 -17.67
CA VAL A 157 -7.24 -8.43 -17.35
C VAL A 157 -7.03 -8.39 -15.83
N ILE A 158 -5.88 -8.91 -15.37
CA ILE A 158 -5.47 -8.82 -13.97
C ILE A 158 -4.72 -7.49 -13.76
N ASN A 159 -5.39 -6.51 -13.15
CA ASN A 159 -4.87 -5.14 -13.00
C ASN A 159 -4.25 -4.84 -11.62
N SER A 160 -4.44 -5.72 -10.64
CA SER A 160 -3.78 -5.60 -9.34
C SER A 160 -2.32 -6.01 -9.45
N ARG A 161 -1.42 -5.22 -8.86
CA ARG A 161 0.01 -5.55 -8.80
C ARG A 161 0.25 -6.90 -8.12
N ALA A 162 -0.40 -7.17 -6.99
CA ALA A 162 -0.35 -8.48 -6.33
C ALA A 162 -0.97 -9.57 -7.21
N GLY A 163 -2.05 -9.26 -7.91
CA GLY A 163 -2.65 -10.17 -8.90
C GLY A 163 -1.64 -10.59 -9.98
N ASN A 164 -0.77 -9.70 -10.43
CA ASN A 164 0.29 -10.05 -11.39
C ASN A 164 1.32 -11.02 -10.81
N PHE A 165 1.73 -10.85 -9.54
CA PHE A 165 2.56 -11.86 -8.87
C PHE A 165 1.86 -13.23 -8.80
N LEU A 166 0.57 -13.25 -8.45
CA LEU A 166 -0.21 -14.49 -8.40
C LEU A 166 -0.39 -15.12 -9.79
N ASN A 167 -0.55 -14.30 -10.83
CA ASN A 167 -0.60 -14.74 -12.23
C ASN A 167 0.69 -15.46 -12.63
N ASP A 168 1.85 -14.88 -12.28
CA ASP A 168 3.14 -15.47 -12.61
C ASP A 168 3.39 -16.78 -11.86
N LEU A 169 3.00 -16.86 -10.58
CA LEU A 169 3.01 -18.12 -9.81
C LEU A 169 2.08 -19.18 -10.42
N ALA A 170 0.86 -18.79 -10.78
CA ALA A 170 -0.13 -19.71 -11.35
C ALA A 170 0.33 -20.31 -12.68
N LYS A 171 1.03 -19.54 -13.53
CA LYS A 171 1.66 -20.02 -14.77
C LYS A 171 2.78 -21.03 -14.52
N GLN A 172 3.45 -20.95 -13.37
CA GLN A 172 4.47 -21.90 -12.92
C GLN A 172 3.89 -23.09 -12.17
N ASN A 173 2.57 -23.24 -12.17
CA ASN A 173 1.85 -24.22 -11.38
C ASN A 173 2.14 -24.17 -9.86
N ARG A 174 2.40 -22.97 -9.33
CA ARG A 174 2.62 -22.74 -7.89
C ARG A 174 1.38 -22.13 -7.24
N GLU A 175 1.08 -22.54 -6.02
CA GLU A 175 -0.01 -21.96 -5.22
C GLU A 175 0.40 -20.58 -4.66
N ASN A 176 -0.60 -19.79 -4.33
CA ASN A 176 -0.46 -18.50 -3.67
C ASN A 176 0.09 -18.70 -2.24
N PRO A 177 1.24 -18.10 -1.89
CA PRO A 177 1.84 -18.24 -0.55
C PRO A 177 0.91 -17.87 0.59
N HIS A 178 0.00 -16.89 0.41
CA HIS A 178 -0.99 -16.58 1.45
C HIS A 178 -2.01 -17.71 1.63
N PHE A 179 -2.40 -18.38 0.53
CA PHE A 179 -3.42 -19.43 0.56
C PHE A 179 -2.86 -20.74 1.13
N GLU A 180 -1.57 -21.02 0.89
CA GLU A 180 -0.88 -22.18 1.48
C GLU A 180 -0.88 -22.17 3.02
N VAL A 181 -0.86 -20.96 3.62
CA VAL A 181 -0.79 -20.80 5.07
C VAL A 181 -2.11 -20.40 5.75
N PHE A 182 -3.06 -19.84 5.00
CA PHE A 182 -4.40 -19.49 5.46
C PHE A 182 -5.44 -20.27 4.61
N PRO A 183 -5.60 -21.58 4.85
CA PRO A 183 -6.55 -22.41 4.11
C PRO A 183 -8.02 -21.98 4.30
#